data_AF-A0A662YPX6-F1
#
_entry.id   AF-A0A662YPX6-F1
#
_cell.length_a   1.000
_cell.length_b   1.000
_cell.length_c   1.000
_cell.angle_alpha   90.00
_cell.angle_beta   90.00
_cell.angle_gamma   90.00
#
_symmetry.space_group_name_H-M   'P 1'
#
loop_
_entity.id
_entity.type
_entity.pdbx_description
1 polymer ?
#
loop_
_entity_poly.entity_id
_entity_poly.type
_entity_poly.pdbx_seq_one_letter_code
_entity_poly.pdbx_strand_id
1 'polypeptide(L)'
;MAEGEPSCTEEGTEFSEFRCPGWSESQLRKYTFQTRPIPRLSHTDPRAEMLIDNEEPVVLTDTNLVYPALKWDTDFLQESIGDGDFSVYIAQTHKFLYYDEKKMANVENFTPKSRRVEMKFSEFVDKMHETEETGGEERLYLQQTLNDTVGRKIVVDFLGFNWKWINKQQAKRNWGPLTSNLLLIGMEGNVTPAHYDEQQNFFAQIKGYKRCILFPPDQFECLYPFPVHHPCDRQSQVDFENPDYEKFPNFKHVVGYETVVGPGDVLYIPMYWWHHIESLLNGGITITVNFWYKCCNEQAFMYPFKDLICCCWYHLLDLPWEDVLVPHVFCFLPMCHLVSLQRVSKQFQALIPVYLANCCSFDLSQAGPCIPKQMGLESINLIACRQLKDEAVCYLAKKCLKLKSLSVAVNTNISDVSVEVGAKNCPQMEHLDLTGCLREIMSPSGYQVKYSN
;
A
#
# COMPACT_ATOMS: atom_id res chain seq x y z
N MET A 1 8.90 -56.26 62.57
CA MET A 1 7.61 -55.68 62.13
C MET A 1 7.99 -54.35 61.48
N ALA A 2 8.14 -54.21 60.15
CA ALA A 2 7.39 -54.82 59.04
C ALA A 2 5.91 -54.39 59.08
N GLU A 3 5.23 -53.84 58.06
CA GLU A 3 5.52 -53.39 56.66
C GLU A 3 4.63 -52.12 56.36
N GLY A 4 4.69 -51.35 55.26
CA GLY A 4 5.52 -51.30 54.03
C GLY A 4 5.00 -50.22 53.02
N GLU A 5 5.72 -49.97 51.91
CA GLU A 5 5.29 -49.18 50.72
C GLU A 5 4.89 -50.14 49.55
N PRO A 6 4.54 -49.76 48.29
CA PRO A 6 4.33 -48.42 47.65
C PRO A 6 3.11 -48.30 46.68
N SER A 7 2.85 -47.11 46.09
CA SER A 7 2.47 -46.98 44.66
C SER A 7 2.55 -45.55 44.08
N CYS A 8 3.02 -45.46 42.84
CA CYS A 8 3.06 -44.33 41.89
C CYS A 8 1.68 -43.68 41.58
N THR A 9 1.50 -42.58 40.80
CA THR A 9 2.36 -41.85 39.81
C THR A 9 1.79 -40.43 39.55
N GLU A 10 2.58 -39.57 38.88
CA GLU A 10 2.14 -38.45 37.98
C GLU A 10 1.26 -37.29 38.56
N GLU A 11 1.38 -36.02 38.13
CA GLU A 11 2.18 -35.40 37.07
C GLU A 11 2.52 -33.94 37.47
N GLY A 12 3.77 -33.53 37.31
CA GLY A 12 4.19 -32.14 37.56
C GLY A 12 4.12 -31.32 36.27
N THR A 13 3.20 -30.36 36.19
CA THR A 13 3.20 -29.38 35.11
C THR A 13 4.28 -28.33 35.38
N GLU A 14 5.40 -28.43 34.65
CA GLU A 14 6.44 -27.41 34.63
C GLU A 14 5.83 -26.08 34.17
N PHE A 15 5.86 -25.07 35.04
CA PHE A 15 5.54 -23.71 34.66
C PHE A 15 6.61 -23.21 33.70
N SER A 16 6.19 -22.82 32.50
CA SER A 16 7.07 -22.26 31.46
C SER A 16 7.94 -21.15 32.03
N GLU A 17 9.26 -21.25 31.83
CA GLU A 17 10.20 -20.19 32.21
C GLU A 17 9.75 -18.84 31.63
N PHE A 18 9.35 -17.92 32.51
CA PHE A 18 9.20 -16.51 32.16
C PHE A 18 10.59 -15.95 31.84
N ARG A 19 11.04 -16.10 30.59
CA ARG A 19 12.20 -15.35 30.09
C ARG A 19 11.92 -13.87 30.31
N CYS A 20 12.71 -13.22 31.15
CA CYS A 20 12.71 -11.77 31.23
C CYS A 20 12.88 -11.22 29.81
N PRO A 21 12.12 -10.19 29.40
CA PRO A 21 12.39 -9.51 28.15
C PRO A 21 13.86 -9.07 28.15
N GLY A 22 14.58 -9.28 27.03
CA GLY A 22 15.98 -8.88 26.90
C GLY A 22 16.17 -7.36 26.77
N TRP A 23 15.23 -6.59 27.32
CA TRP A 23 15.13 -5.14 27.29
C TRP A 23 14.27 -4.66 28.47
N SER A 24 14.31 -3.36 28.77
CA SER A 24 13.53 -2.72 29.85
C SER A 24 12.91 -1.39 29.40
N GLU A 25 11.85 -0.94 30.08
CA GLU A 25 11.12 0.30 29.72
C GLU A 25 12.00 1.55 29.68
N SER A 26 13.10 1.59 30.43
CA SER A 26 14.06 2.72 30.40
C SER A 26 14.79 2.87 29.06
N GLN A 27 14.72 1.87 28.18
CA GLN A 27 15.30 1.90 26.84
C GLN A 27 14.34 2.43 25.76
N LEU A 28 13.06 2.65 26.11
CA LEU A 28 12.04 3.17 25.19
C LEU A 28 12.01 4.70 25.21
N ARG A 29 11.85 5.33 24.04
CA ARG A 29 11.63 6.79 23.98
C ARG A 29 10.25 7.16 24.55
N LYS A 30 10.12 8.36 25.11
CA LYS A 30 8.84 8.85 25.66
C LYS A 30 8.12 9.71 24.63
N TYR A 31 6.85 9.38 24.40
CA TYR A 31 5.96 10.09 23.47
C TYR A 31 4.69 10.55 24.19
N THR A 32 3.98 11.50 23.57
CA THR A 32 2.82 12.18 24.19
C THR A 32 1.49 11.46 24.01
N PHE A 33 1.43 10.45 23.13
CA PHE A 33 0.24 9.67 22.82
C PHE A 33 0.16 8.35 23.58
N GLN A 34 -1.03 7.77 23.63
CA GLN A 34 -1.27 6.46 24.24
C GLN A 34 -1.06 5.33 23.23
N THR A 35 -0.68 4.16 23.72
CA THR A 35 -0.53 2.95 22.89
C THR A 35 -1.28 1.76 23.49
N ARG A 36 -1.62 0.79 22.64
CA ARG A 36 -2.19 -0.52 23.00
C ARG A 36 -1.23 -1.63 22.54
N PRO A 37 -1.08 -2.75 23.25
CA PRO A 37 -0.17 -3.81 22.80
C PRO A 37 -0.67 -4.49 21.51
N ILE A 38 0.21 -4.68 20.53
CA ILE A 38 -0.04 -5.57 19.38
C ILE A 38 -0.01 -7.02 19.89
N PRO A 39 -0.98 -7.88 19.49
CA PRO A 39 -0.98 -9.29 19.89
C PRO A 39 0.30 -10.03 19.47
N ARG A 40 0.90 -10.75 20.42
CA ARG A 40 2.01 -11.70 20.17
C ARG A 40 1.44 -13.11 20.21
N LEU A 41 1.51 -13.83 19.09
CA LEU A 41 0.82 -15.11 18.87
C LEU A 41 1.72 -16.12 18.13
N SER A 42 1.37 -17.41 18.22
CA SER A 42 1.93 -18.43 17.32
C SER A 42 1.40 -18.23 15.90
N HIS A 43 2.20 -18.53 14.89
CA HIS A 43 1.78 -18.57 13.49
C HIS A 43 0.75 -19.68 13.19
N THR A 44 0.52 -20.59 14.15
CA THR A 44 -0.51 -21.64 14.09
C THR A 44 -1.81 -21.25 14.79
N ASP A 45 -1.84 -20.14 15.53
CA ASP A 45 -3.01 -19.64 16.22
C ASP A 45 -4.04 -19.09 15.20
N PRO A 46 -5.30 -19.57 15.18
CA PRO A 46 -6.33 -19.05 14.29
C PRO A 46 -6.57 -17.54 14.41
N ARG A 47 -6.30 -16.95 15.59
CA ARG A 47 -6.42 -15.50 15.82
C ARG A 47 -5.35 -14.71 15.07
N ALA A 48 -4.14 -15.25 14.95
CA ALA A 48 -3.06 -14.61 14.20
C ALA A 48 -3.39 -14.58 12.70
N GLU A 49 -3.90 -15.71 12.19
CA GLU A 49 -4.33 -15.85 10.81
C GLU A 49 -5.52 -14.92 10.49
N MET A 50 -6.46 -14.75 11.44
CA MET A 50 -7.59 -13.81 11.35
C MET A 50 -7.14 -12.34 11.33
N LEU A 51 -6.17 -11.95 12.17
CA LEU A 51 -5.62 -10.58 12.14
C LEU A 51 -4.99 -10.26 10.78
N ILE A 52 -4.21 -11.20 10.22
CA ILE A 52 -3.62 -11.03 8.88
C ILE A 52 -4.70 -10.97 7.79
N ASP A 53 -5.75 -11.78 7.90
CA ASP A 53 -6.88 -11.76 6.95
C ASP A 53 -7.72 -10.45 7.03
N ASN A 54 -7.73 -9.78 8.19
CA ASN A 54 -8.38 -8.49 8.42
C ASN A 54 -7.48 -7.26 8.12
N GLU A 55 -6.23 -7.46 7.69
CA GLU A 55 -5.22 -6.39 7.55
C GLU A 55 -4.95 -5.64 8.88
N GLU A 56 -4.91 -6.37 10.00
CA GLU A 56 -4.55 -5.90 11.34
C GLU A 56 -3.15 -6.42 11.76
N PRO A 57 -2.34 -5.63 12.48
CA PRO A 57 -0.98 -6.02 12.85
C PRO A 57 -0.96 -7.14 13.90
N VAL A 58 0.00 -8.05 13.74
CA VAL A 58 0.26 -9.16 14.68
C VAL A 58 1.74 -9.49 14.70
N VAL A 59 2.28 -9.84 15.88
CA VAL A 59 3.62 -10.42 15.99
C VAL A 59 3.50 -11.94 16.06
N LEU A 60 4.21 -12.61 15.16
CA LEU A 60 4.30 -14.05 15.05
C LEU A 60 5.63 -14.53 15.65
N THR A 61 5.57 -15.32 16.72
CA THR A 61 6.74 -15.60 17.57
C THR A 61 7.54 -16.85 17.19
N ASP A 62 7.03 -17.67 16.26
CA ASP A 62 7.53 -19.03 15.98
C ASP A 62 7.54 -19.39 14.48
N THR A 63 7.42 -18.41 13.57
CA THR A 63 7.39 -18.64 12.10
C THR A 63 8.64 -19.34 11.56
N ASN A 64 9.77 -19.19 12.25
CA ASN A 64 11.11 -19.55 11.75
C ASN A 64 11.45 -18.91 10.39
N LEU A 65 10.81 -17.78 10.03
CA LEU A 65 10.92 -17.16 8.70
C LEU A 65 12.37 -16.92 8.28
N VAL A 66 13.17 -16.32 9.16
CA VAL A 66 14.58 -15.98 8.94
C VAL A 66 15.53 -16.83 9.81
N TYR A 67 15.13 -18.04 10.21
CA TYR A 67 15.89 -18.88 11.15
C TYR A 67 17.39 -19.02 10.83
N PRO A 68 17.82 -19.29 9.57
CA PRO A 68 19.25 -19.37 9.22
C PRO A 68 20.04 -18.08 9.46
N ALA A 69 19.36 -16.92 9.41
CA ALA A 69 19.95 -15.60 9.61
C ALA A 69 20.04 -15.17 11.08
N LEU A 70 19.45 -15.89 12.04
CA LEU A 70 19.53 -15.55 13.47
C LEU A 70 20.96 -15.61 14.06
N LYS A 71 21.91 -16.17 13.30
CA LYS A 71 23.35 -16.13 13.59
C LYS A 71 24.06 -14.88 13.05
N TRP A 72 23.39 -14.02 12.28
CA TRP A 72 24.02 -12.87 11.64
C TRP A 72 24.36 -11.79 12.66
N ASP A 73 25.62 -11.37 12.64
CA ASP A 73 26.17 -10.20 13.30
C ASP A 73 27.15 -9.48 12.36
N THR A 74 27.80 -8.42 12.83
CA THR A 74 28.77 -7.65 12.05
C THR A 74 29.88 -8.52 11.49
N ASP A 75 30.44 -9.39 12.33
CA ASP A 75 31.60 -10.22 12.01
C ASP A 75 31.25 -11.26 10.94
N PHE A 76 30.14 -11.99 11.13
CA PHE A 76 29.64 -12.93 10.14
C PHE A 76 29.31 -12.23 8.81
N LEU A 77 28.62 -11.08 8.85
CA LEU A 77 28.25 -10.35 7.64
C LEU A 77 29.48 -9.81 6.91
N GLN A 78 30.46 -9.24 7.61
CA GLN A 78 31.69 -8.74 7.02
C GLN A 78 32.50 -9.85 6.32
N GLU A 79 32.51 -11.08 6.85
CA GLU A 79 33.14 -12.23 6.19
C GLU A 79 32.31 -12.81 5.02
N SER A 80 31.00 -12.57 4.99
CA SER A 80 30.04 -13.39 4.22
C SER A 80 29.22 -12.64 3.19
N ILE A 81 29.00 -11.33 3.34
CA ILE A 81 28.08 -10.52 2.54
C ILE A 81 28.64 -10.14 1.16
N GLY A 82 29.97 -10.17 1.00
CA GLY A 82 30.67 -9.90 -0.26
C GLY A 82 31.03 -8.43 -0.46
N ASP A 83 31.85 -8.17 -1.48
CA ASP A 83 32.48 -6.87 -1.75
C ASP A 83 31.57 -5.86 -2.47
N GLY A 84 30.26 -5.98 -2.31
CA GLY A 84 29.27 -5.04 -2.85
C GLY A 84 29.36 -3.66 -2.19
N ASP A 85 28.82 -2.64 -2.86
CA ASP A 85 28.52 -1.35 -2.22
C ASP A 85 27.13 -1.41 -1.58
N PHE A 86 26.98 -0.76 -0.44
CA PHE A 86 25.75 -0.73 0.36
C PHE A 86 25.28 0.71 0.58
N SER A 87 23.99 0.97 0.38
CA SER A 87 23.38 2.25 0.70
C SER A 87 23.32 2.46 2.21
N VAL A 88 24.12 3.40 2.70
CA VAL A 88 24.18 3.80 4.12
C VAL A 88 23.70 5.25 4.26
N TYR A 89 22.72 5.45 5.13
CA TYR A 89 22.23 6.76 5.51
C TYR A 89 22.99 7.27 6.72
N ILE A 90 23.37 8.54 6.68
CA ILE A 90 24.14 9.21 7.73
C ILE A 90 23.38 10.47 8.18
N ALA A 91 23.16 10.63 9.48
CA ALA A 91 22.43 11.74 10.07
C ALA A 91 23.15 12.33 11.30
N GLN A 92 22.98 13.62 11.56
CA GLN A 92 23.46 14.30 12.78
C GLN A 92 22.39 14.28 13.88
N THR A 93 21.53 13.27 13.85
CA THR A 93 20.41 13.07 14.76
C THR A 93 19.97 11.62 14.67
N HIS A 94 19.22 11.15 15.65
CA HIS A 94 18.72 9.78 15.67
C HIS A 94 17.55 9.54 14.70
N LYS A 95 16.95 10.60 14.11
CA LYS A 95 15.78 10.53 13.21
C LYS A 95 16.19 10.45 11.73
N PHE A 96 16.02 9.29 11.12
CA PHE A 96 16.32 9.03 9.71
C PHE A 96 15.06 9.26 8.85
N LEU A 97 14.75 10.53 8.58
CA LEU A 97 13.68 10.93 7.66
C LEU A 97 14.16 10.69 6.21
N TYR A 98 13.58 9.70 5.52
CA TYR A 98 13.93 9.40 4.13
C TYR A 98 13.37 10.46 3.18
N TYR A 99 13.87 10.48 1.95
CA TYR A 99 13.42 11.42 0.92
C TYR A 99 13.57 10.79 -0.47
N ASP A 100 12.61 11.07 -1.35
CA ASP A 100 12.69 10.73 -2.77
C ASP A 100 13.55 11.79 -3.49
N GLU A 101 14.76 11.40 -3.88
CA GLU A 101 15.70 12.21 -4.65
C GLU A 101 15.08 12.78 -5.93
N LYS A 102 14.14 12.08 -6.57
CA LYS A 102 13.46 12.55 -7.80
C LYS A 102 12.48 13.70 -7.52
N LYS A 103 11.91 13.76 -6.31
CA LYS A 103 10.98 14.81 -5.88
C LYS A 103 11.68 16.03 -5.32
N MET A 104 13.00 15.99 -5.07
CA MET A 104 13.76 17.14 -4.54
C MET A 104 13.66 18.38 -5.44
N ALA A 105 13.59 18.19 -6.77
CA ALA A 105 13.41 19.28 -7.72
C ALA A 105 12.06 20.02 -7.58
N ASN A 106 11.06 19.43 -6.91
CA ASN A 106 9.73 20.03 -6.73
C ASN A 106 9.68 21.05 -5.58
N VAL A 107 10.71 21.13 -4.73
CA VAL A 107 10.70 21.92 -3.49
C VAL A 107 12.04 22.65 -3.31
N GLU A 108 12.09 23.92 -3.73
CA GLU A 108 13.32 24.73 -3.79
C GLU A 108 14.10 24.83 -2.47
N ASN A 109 13.42 24.72 -1.33
CA ASN A 109 14.00 24.93 0.02
C ASN A 109 14.09 23.65 0.87
N PHE A 110 13.97 22.46 0.28
CA PHE A 110 14.10 21.20 1.02
C PHE A 110 15.57 20.83 1.28
N THR A 111 15.97 20.79 2.55
CA THR A 111 17.29 20.28 2.97
C THR A 111 17.13 18.92 3.66
N PRO A 112 17.69 17.82 3.10
CA PRO A 112 17.66 16.50 3.74
C PRO A 112 18.31 16.51 5.13
N LYS A 113 17.68 15.84 6.10
CA LYS A 113 18.22 15.67 7.47
C LYS A 113 19.21 14.51 7.61
N SER A 114 19.22 13.62 6.63
CA SER A 114 20.21 12.56 6.45
C SER A 114 20.72 12.57 5.02
N ARG A 115 21.94 12.08 4.79
CA ARG A 115 22.53 11.89 3.45
C ARG A 115 22.73 10.40 3.17
N ARG A 116 22.45 9.97 1.94
CA ARG A 116 22.82 8.63 1.45
C ARG A 116 24.26 8.62 0.95
N VAL A 117 25.00 7.56 1.28
CA VAL A 117 26.37 7.29 0.84
C VAL A 117 26.47 5.81 0.51
N GLU A 118 27.05 5.47 -0.64
CA GLU A 118 27.41 4.09 -0.96
C GLU A 118 28.81 3.80 -0.40
N MET A 119 28.98 2.69 0.33
CA MET A 119 30.26 2.27 0.92
C MET A 119 30.33 0.74 1.06
N LYS A 120 31.53 0.18 1.26
CA LYS A 120 31.70 -1.25 1.55
C LYS A 120 31.15 -1.59 2.95
N PHE A 121 30.76 -2.84 3.14
CA PHE A 121 30.27 -3.31 4.44
C PHE A 121 31.32 -3.15 5.56
N SER A 122 32.60 -3.41 5.26
CA SER A 122 33.70 -3.18 6.21
C SER A 122 33.84 -1.71 6.59
N GLU A 123 33.78 -0.79 5.61
CA GLU A 123 33.85 0.66 5.84
C GLU A 123 32.68 1.15 6.72
N PHE A 124 31.49 0.56 6.55
CA PHE A 124 30.34 0.80 7.43
C PHE A 124 30.58 0.33 8.86
N VAL A 125 31.15 -0.87 9.06
CA VAL A 125 31.46 -1.41 10.40
C VAL A 125 32.56 -0.61 11.09
N ASP A 126 33.67 -0.34 10.40
CA ASP A 126 34.79 0.46 10.90
C ASP A 126 34.30 1.85 11.35
N LYS A 127 33.47 2.50 10.52
CA LYS A 127 32.93 3.83 10.83
C LYS A 127 31.89 3.81 11.96
N MET A 128 31.10 2.75 12.08
CA MET A 128 30.17 2.58 13.20
C MET A 128 30.94 2.51 14.53
N HIS A 129 32.03 1.76 14.59
CA HIS A 129 32.91 1.70 15.76
C HIS A 129 33.61 3.03 16.05
N GLU A 130 34.16 3.72 15.04
CA GLU A 130 34.73 5.07 15.21
C GLU A 130 33.71 6.06 15.82
N THR A 131 32.45 5.96 15.40
CA THR A 131 31.36 6.80 15.89
C THR A 131 31.00 6.50 17.36
N GLU A 132 30.99 5.22 17.74
CA GLU A 132 30.78 4.77 19.13
C GLU A 132 31.94 5.18 20.05
N GLU A 133 33.20 5.04 19.60
CA GLU A 133 34.40 5.42 20.37
C GLU A 133 34.54 6.94 20.57
N THR A 134 34.22 7.73 19.54
CA THR A 134 34.30 9.19 19.59
C THR A 134 33.14 9.84 20.35
N GLY A 135 32.05 9.12 20.61
CA GLY A 135 30.85 9.63 21.27
C GLY A 135 30.13 10.71 20.48
N GLY A 136 30.24 10.68 19.14
CA GLY A 136 29.68 11.69 18.25
C GLY A 136 28.15 11.67 18.16
N GLU A 137 27.56 12.79 17.70
CA GLU A 137 26.12 12.87 17.37
C GLU A 137 25.79 12.31 15.98
N GLU A 138 26.80 12.04 15.14
CA GLU A 138 26.60 11.36 13.85
C GLU A 138 26.10 9.92 14.09
N ARG A 139 25.19 9.46 13.25
CA ARG A 139 24.59 8.12 13.32
C ARG A 139 24.48 7.53 11.92
N LEU A 140 24.67 6.23 11.83
CA LEU A 140 24.62 5.45 10.59
C LEU A 140 23.42 4.50 10.59
N TYR A 141 22.84 4.29 9.41
CA TYR A 141 21.79 3.31 9.18
C TYR A 141 21.94 2.73 7.76
N LEU A 142 22.40 1.48 7.67
CA LEU A 142 22.46 0.74 6.41
C LEU A 142 21.05 0.25 6.03
N GLN A 143 20.63 0.52 4.80
CA GLN A 143 19.34 0.13 4.24
C GLN A 143 19.56 -0.34 2.79
N GLN A 144 19.78 -1.64 2.59
CA GLN A 144 20.16 -2.19 1.29
C GLN A 144 19.22 -3.32 0.87
N THR A 145 18.71 -3.30 -0.36
CA THR A 145 17.97 -4.43 -0.92
C THR A 145 18.92 -5.59 -1.17
N LEU A 146 18.62 -6.75 -0.59
CA LEU A 146 19.32 -8.01 -0.88
C LEU A 146 19.09 -8.38 -2.35
N ASN A 147 20.18 -8.62 -3.08
CA ASN A 147 20.20 -8.89 -4.51
C ASN A 147 21.29 -9.93 -4.82
N ASP A 148 21.49 -10.26 -6.10
CA ASP A 148 22.45 -11.29 -6.53
C ASP A 148 23.94 -10.94 -6.29
N THR A 149 24.28 -9.75 -5.78
CA THR A 149 25.68 -9.42 -5.44
C THR A 149 26.07 -9.84 -4.03
N VAL A 150 25.16 -10.41 -3.23
CA VAL A 150 25.49 -10.91 -1.89
C VAL A 150 26.29 -12.22 -1.95
N GLY A 151 27.22 -12.39 -1.02
CA GLY A 151 28.11 -13.55 -0.98
C GLY A 151 27.39 -14.89 -0.78
N ARG A 152 28.03 -15.97 -1.26
CA ARG A 152 27.44 -17.33 -1.33
C ARG A 152 26.84 -17.84 -0.01
N LYS A 153 27.41 -17.47 1.14
CA LYS A 153 26.89 -17.84 2.47
C LYS A 153 25.52 -17.20 2.73
N ILE A 154 25.33 -15.93 2.36
CA ILE A 154 24.05 -15.21 2.49
C ILE A 154 22.99 -15.82 1.56
N VAL A 155 23.37 -16.20 0.34
CA VAL A 155 22.46 -16.91 -0.59
C VAL A 155 21.98 -18.24 0.00
N VAL A 156 22.86 -19.02 0.65
CA VAL A 156 22.47 -20.27 1.33
C VAL A 156 21.50 -20.00 2.47
N ASP A 157 21.74 -18.97 3.28
CA ASP A 157 20.85 -18.61 4.40
C ASP A 157 19.49 -18.13 3.89
N PHE A 158 19.47 -17.30 2.84
CA PHE A 158 18.27 -16.82 2.17
C PHE A 158 17.44 -17.95 1.59
N LEU A 159 18.06 -18.93 0.92
CA LEU A 159 17.38 -20.14 0.43
C LEU A 159 16.82 -21.01 1.56
N GLY A 160 17.42 -20.93 2.76
CA GLY A 160 16.95 -21.63 3.96
C GLY A 160 15.82 -20.94 4.73
N PHE A 161 15.37 -19.74 4.31
CA PHE A 161 14.22 -19.06 4.91
C PHE A 161 12.93 -19.91 4.75
N ASN A 162 11.92 -19.65 5.59
CA ASN A 162 10.65 -20.41 5.56
C ASN A 162 9.73 -19.97 4.41
N TRP A 163 10.24 -20.10 3.18
CA TRP A 163 9.51 -19.83 1.93
C TRP A 163 8.20 -20.61 1.85
N LYS A 164 8.16 -21.83 2.38
CA LYS A 164 6.93 -22.65 2.44
C LYS A 164 5.81 -21.96 3.23
N TRP A 165 6.14 -21.33 4.36
CA TRP A 165 5.15 -20.59 5.16
C TRP A 165 4.77 -19.28 4.47
N ILE A 166 5.73 -18.44 4.10
CA ILE A 166 5.40 -17.09 3.56
C ILE A 166 4.74 -17.14 2.18
N ASN A 167 5.11 -18.10 1.31
CA ASN A 167 4.43 -18.29 0.03
C ASN A 167 2.99 -18.82 0.23
N LYS A 168 2.72 -19.59 1.28
CA LYS A 168 1.34 -19.94 1.67
C LYS A 168 0.58 -18.70 2.14
N GLN A 169 1.22 -17.81 2.90
CA GLN A 169 0.59 -16.56 3.34
C GLN A 169 0.22 -15.67 2.14
N GLN A 170 1.17 -15.44 1.22
CA GLN A 170 0.98 -14.72 -0.04
C GLN A 170 -0.15 -15.32 -0.90
N ALA A 171 -0.11 -16.64 -1.14
CA ALA A 171 -1.10 -17.32 -1.97
C ALA A 171 -2.51 -17.29 -1.35
N LYS A 172 -2.63 -17.42 -0.03
CA LYS A 172 -3.93 -17.42 0.65
C LYS A 172 -4.63 -16.06 0.56
N ARG A 173 -3.90 -14.95 0.73
CA ARG A 173 -4.48 -13.60 0.62
C ARG A 173 -4.55 -13.10 -0.82
N ASN A 174 -4.06 -13.90 -1.78
CA ASN A 174 -3.87 -13.47 -3.16
C ASN A 174 -3.12 -12.13 -3.19
N TRP A 175 -1.91 -12.10 -2.64
CA TRP A 175 -1.01 -10.95 -2.79
C TRP A 175 -0.23 -11.05 -4.11
N GLY A 176 0.18 -9.90 -4.63
CA GLY A 176 1.08 -9.79 -5.78
C GLY A 176 2.50 -10.29 -5.47
N PRO A 177 3.45 -10.11 -6.40
CA PRO A 177 4.81 -10.61 -6.22
C PRO A 177 5.52 -9.94 -5.03
N LEU A 178 6.44 -10.70 -4.41
CA LEU A 178 7.50 -10.14 -3.57
C LEU A 178 8.34 -9.19 -4.43
N THR A 179 8.54 -7.96 -3.99
CA THR A 179 9.29 -6.94 -4.76
C THR A 179 10.72 -6.79 -4.29
N SER A 180 10.96 -6.85 -2.98
CA SER A 180 12.28 -6.71 -2.39
C SER A 180 12.34 -7.26 -0.96
N ASN A 181 13.56 -7.57 -0.56
CA ASN A 181 13.94 -7.82 0.83
C ASN A 181 14.98 -6.77 1.23
N LEU A 182 14.59 -5.80 2.05
CA LEU A 182 15.47 -4.77 2.57
C LEU A 182 16.18 -5.30 3.82
N LEU A 183 17.51 -5.34 3.78
CA LEU A 183 18.37 -5.50 4.96
C LEU A 183 18.51 -4.14 5.63
N LEU A 184 18.13 -4.08 6.91
CA LEU A 184 18.22 -2.89 7.75
C LEU A 184 19.18 -3.15 8.91
N ILE A 185 20.34 -2.48 8.91
CA ILE A 185 21.30 -2.50 10.03
C ILE A 185 21.41 -1.10 10.62
N GLY A 186 20.90 -0.93 11.83
CA GLY A 186 20.86 0.35 12.53
C GLY A 186 21.57 0.30 13.87
N MET A 187 22.29 1.38 14.19
CA MET A 187 22.84 1.64 15.53
C MET A 187 21.72 1.73 16.57
N GLU A 188 22.06 1.55 17.85
CA GLU A 188 21.11 1.71 18.95
C GLU A 188 20.53 3.12 19.02
N GLY A 189 19.26 3.24 19.43
CA GLY A 189 18.55 4.52 19.51
C GLY A 189 18.15 5.15 18.17
N ASN A 190 18.51 4.57 17.02
CA ASN A 190 18.06 5.02 15.69
C ASN A 190 16.53 4.95 15.57
N VAL A 191 15.94 5.92 14.88
CA VAL A 191 14.50 6.04 14.64
C VAL A 191 14.25 6.22 13.14
N THR A 192 13.39 5.38 12.58
CA THR A 192 12.68 5.67 11.32
C THR A 192 11.34 6.34 11.69
N PRO A 193 11.13 7.62 11.36
CA PRO A 193 9.90 8.34 11.72
C PRO A 193 8.63 7.72 11.13
N ALA A 194 7.48 8.06 11.71
CA ALA A 194 6.18 7.53 11.27
C ALA A 194 5.91 7.77 9.77
N HIS A 195 5.65 6.68 9.06
CA HIS A 195 5.29 6.67 7.64
C HIS A 195 4.47 5.43 7.31
N TYR A 196 3.85 5.37 6.13
CA TYR A 196 3.16 4.18 5.65
C TYR A 196 3.74 3.67 4.32
N ASP A 197 3.61 2.37 4.10
CA ASP A 197 4.01 1.67 2.88
C ASP A 197 2.79 1.31 2.01
N GLU A 198 2.99 1.29 0.69
CA GLU A 198 2.01 0.85 -0.31
C GLU A 198 2.17 -0.65 -0.67
N GLN A 199 2.72 -1.42 0.27
CA GLN A 199 2.96 -2.86 0.14
C GLN A 199 2.70 -3.56 1.49
N GLN A 200 2.27 -4.82 1.43
CA GLN A 200 2.16 -5.69 2.60
C GLN A 200 3.58 -6.04 3.06
N ASN A 201 3.84 -6.02 4.37
CA ASN A 201 5.19 -6.16 4.90
C ASN A 201 5.24 -7.18 6.05
N PHE A 202 6.01 -8.26 5.88
CA PHE A 202 6.47 -9.07 7.01
C PHE A 202 7.87 -8.60 7.44
N PHE A 203 7.94 -8.00 8.64
CA PHE A 203 9.15 -7.41 9.21
C PHE A 203 9.81 -8.42 10.16
N ALA A 204 10.88 -9.08 9.71
CA ALA A 204 11.52 -10.18 10.42
C ALA A 204 12.79 -9.72 11.17
N GLN A 205 12.74 -9.77 12.50
CA GLN A 205 13.81 -9.27 13.37
C GLN A 205 14.88 -10.35 13.59
N ILE A 206 16.15 -9.97 13.37
CA ILE A 206 17.29 -10.90 13.36
C ILE A 206 18.19 -10.71 14.59
N LYS A 207 18.64 -9.47 14.86
CA LYS A 207 19.55 -9.16 15.97
C LYS A 207 19.10 -7.88 16.68
N GLY A 208 19.27 -7.82 18.00
CA GLY A 208 18.84 -6.69 18.82
C GLY A 208 17.31 -6.56 18.90
N TYR A 209 16.85 -5.48 19.52
CA TYR A 209 15.42 -5.21 19.72
C TYR A 209 15.00 -3.92 19.02
N LYS A 210 13.84 -3.96 18.36
CA LYS A 210 13.17 -2.78 17.80
C LYS A 210 11.78 -2.64 18.40
N ARG A 211 11.45 -1.44 18.83
CA ARG A 211 10.09 -1.05 19.18
C ARG A 211 9.39 -0.53 17.93
N CYS A 212 8.23 -1.07 17.66
CA CYS A 212 7.38 -0.70 16.54
C CYS A 212 6.08 -0.11 17.09
N ILE A 213 5.80 1.14 16.76
CA ILE A 213 4.55 1.84 17.09
C ILE A 213 3.80 2.06 15.77
N LEU A 214 2.69 1.36 15.62
CA LEU A 214 1.85 1.36 14.44
C LEU A 214 0.59 2.21 14.66
N PHE A 215 0.05 2.82 13.60
CA PHE A 215 -1.25 3.48 13.64
C PHE A 215 -2.09 3.06 12.43
N PRO A 216 -3.39 2.76 12.63
CA PRO A 216 -4.27 2.37 11.53
C PRO A 216 -4.42 3.48 10.48
N PRO A 217 -4.77 3.14 9.22
CA PRO A 217 -4.91 4.12 8.14
C PRO A 217 -5.96 5.21 8.40
N ASP A 218 -6.97 4.95 9.23
CA ASP A 218 -8.02 5.91 9.61
C ASP A 218 -7.50 7.08 10.48
N GLN A 219 -6.30 6.99 11.05
CA GLN A 219 -5.64 8.08 11.78
C GLN A 219 -4.83 9.03 10.87
N PHE A 220 -5.01 8.96 9.55
CA PHE A 220 -4.38 9.87 8.57
C PHE A 220 -4.54 11.36 8.94
N GLU A 221 -5.73 11.77 9.39
CA GLU A 221 -6.02 13.15 9.83
C GLU A 221 -5.26 13.59 11.09
N CYS A 222 -4.74 12.64 11.88
CA CYS A 222 -3.95 12.90 13.07
C CYS A 222 -2.44 12.97 12.77
N LEU A 223 -1.99 12.32 11.68
CA LEU A 223 -0.57 12.09 11.37
C LEU A 223 -0.01 13.01 10.28
N TYR A 224 -0.87 13.78 9.60
CA TYR A 224 -0.48 14.89 8.72
C TYR A 224 0.68 14.57 7.76
N PRO A 225 0.47 13.69 6.76
CA PRO A 225 1.51 13.38 5.77
C PRO A 225 2.05 14.63 5.07
N PHE A 226 3.28 14.56 4.59
CA PHE A 226 3.76 15.52 3.60
C PHE A 226 2.94 15.41 2.29
N PRO A 227 2.81 16.50 1.51
CA PRO A 227 2.13 16.44 0.20
C PRO A 227 2.75 15.40 -0.74
N VAL A 228 1.94 14.77 -1.59
CA VAL A 228 2.37 13.65 -2.47
C VAL A 228 3.56 14.00 -3.39
N HIS A 229 3.71 15.27 -3.77
CA HIS A 229 4.81 15.76 -4.61
C HIS A 229 6.07 16.18 -3.82
N HIS A 230 6.02 16.18 -2.49
CA HIS A 230 7.13 16.54 -1.60
C HIS A 230 8.15 15.38 -1.48
N PRO A 231 9.46 15.63 -1.26
CA PRO A 231 10.46 14.58 -1.09
C PRO A 231 10.15 13.58 0.02
N CYS A 232 9.59 14.05 1.14
CA CYS A 232 9.19 13.20 2.27
C CYS A 232 7.77 12.63 2.18
N ASP A 233 7.24 12.41 0.97
CA ASP A 233 5.94 11.75 0.74
C ASP A 233 5.75 10.47 1.58
N ARG A 234 4.50 10.26 2.01
CA ARG A 234 4.03 9.20 2.93
C ARG A 234 4.59 9.23 4.37
N GLN A 235 5.49 10.16 4.71
CA GLN A 235 5.93 10.39 6.10
C GLN A 235 5.05 11.44 6.80
N SER A 236 4.91 11.29 8.12
CA SER A 236 4.31 12.28 9.02
C SER A 236 5.14 13.57 9.05
N GLN A 237 4.48 14.73 8.98
CA GLN A 237 5.12 16.02 9.26
C GLN A 237 5.36 16.29 10.75
N VAL A 238 4.70 15.53 11.63
CA VAL A 238 4.75 15.73 13.09
C VAL A 238 6.07 15.19 13.64
N ASP A 239 6.81 16.01 14.39
CA ASP A 239 7.89 15.52 15.25
C ASP A 239 7.30 14.92 16.52
N PHE A 240 7.40 13.60 16.69
CA PHE A 240 6.79 12.89 17.81
C PHE A 240 7.41 13.24 19.19
N GLU A 241 8.67 13.71 19.23
CA GLU A 241 9.32 14.12 20.49
C GLU A 241 8.95 15.55 20.89
N ASN A 242 8.57 16.41 19.93
CA ASN A 242 8.14 17.79 20.17
C ASN A 242 7.02 18.21 19.19
N PRO A 243 5.80 17.67 19.34
CA PRO A 243 4.71 17.89 18.40
C PRO A 243 4.18 19.33 18.46
N ASP A 244 4.22 20.02 17.32
CA ASP A 244 3.59 21.33 17.13
C ASP A 244 2.06 21.16 17.08
N TYR A 245 1.41 21.39 18.22
CA TYR A 245 -0.03 21.27 18.37
C TYR A 245 -0.84 22.46 17.83
N GLU A 246 -0.20 23.55 17.41
CA GLU A 246 -0.87 24.65 16.70
C GLU A 246 -1.01 24.30 15.22
N LYS A 247 0.05 23.72 14.64
CA LYS A 247 0.06 23.22 13.25
C LYS A 247 -0.64 21.87 13.10
N PHE A 248 -0.54 20.98 14.11
CA PHE A 248 -1.02 19.60 14.06
C PHE A 248 -1.99 19.27 15.22
N PRO A 249 -3.13 19.98 15.36
CA PRO A 249 -4.00 19.86 16.53
C PRO A 249 -4.58 18.45 16.76
N ASN A 250 -4.88 17.71 15.69
CA ASN A 250 -5.48 16.36 15.79
C ASN A 250 -4.49 15.31 16.33
N PHE A 251 -3.17 15.57 16.32
CA PHE A 251 -2.18 14.64 16.88
C PHE A 251 -2.39 14.38 18.38
N LYS A 252 -3.15 15.23 19.08
CA LYS A 252 -3.61 14.99 20.47
C LYS A 252 -4.53 13.79 20.62
N HIS A 253 -5.15 13.32 19.53
CA HIS A 253 -6.13 12.24 19.50
C HIS A 253 -5.57 10.93 18.92
N VAL A 254 -4.29 10.92 18.51
CA VAL A 254 -3.63 9.74 17.95
C VAL A 254 -3.49 8.64 19.01
N VAL A 255 -3.74 7.39 18.63
CA VAL A 255 -3.63 6.20 19.49
C VAL A 255 -2.89 5.10 18.75
N GLY A 256 -1.70 4.75 19.23
CA GLY A 256 -0.85 3.75 18.61
C GLY A 256 -1.14 2.31 19.04
N TYR A 257 -0.60 1.37 18.27
CA TYR A 257 -0.51 -0.04 18.56
C TYR A 257 0.98 -0.40 18.64
N GLU A 258 1.45 -0.91 19.77
CA GLU A 258 2.87 -0.99 20.10
C GLU A 258 3.33 -2.43 20.36
N THR A 259 4.55 -2.75 19.95
CA THR A 259 5.28 -3.95 20.36
C THR A 259 6.78 -3.70 20.37
N VAL A 260 7.52 -4.54 21.10
CA VAL A 260 8.96 -4.72 20.90
C VAL A 260 9.16 -6.08 20.26
N VAL A 261 9.82 -6.11 19.09
CA VAL A 261 10.26 -7.33 18.41
C VAL A 261 11.72 -7.63 18.74
N GLY A 262 12.01 -8.90 19.02
CA GLY A 262 13.35 -9.44 19.25
C GLY A 262 13.75 -10.51 18.21
N PRO A 263 14.94 -11.10 18.33
CA PRO A 263 15.43 -12.13 17.41
C PRO A 263 14.44 -13.29 17.21
N GLY A 264 14.02 -13.50 15.96
CA GLY A 264 13.07 -14.54 15.55
C GLY A 264 11.61 -14.09 15.45
N ASP A 265 11.24 -12.93 16.02
CA ASP A 265 9.90 -12.37 15.85
C ASP A 265 9.68 -11.88 14.41
N VAL A 266 8.46 -12.07 13.91
CA VAL A 266 7.99 -11.47 12.66
C VAL A 266 6.77 -10.60 12.95
N LEU A 267 6.87 -9.29 12.76
CA LEU A 267 5.73 -8.39 12.80
C LEU A 267 5.10 -8.31 11.41
N TYR A 268 3.81 -8.61 11.30
CA TYR A 268 3.02 -8.20 10.14
C TYR A 268 2.68 -6.71 10.26
N ILE A 269 3.17 -5.91 9.31
CA ILE A 269 2.79 -4.52 9.11
C ILE A 269 1.89 -4.52 7.87
N PRO A 270 0.56 -4.35 8.04
CA PRO A 270 -0.36 -4.34 6.91
C PRO A 270 -0.15 -3.11 6.03
N MET A 271 -0.50 -3.21 4.75
CA MET A 271 -0.42 -2.10 3.80
C MET A 271 -1.18 -0.86 4.33
N TYR A 272 -0.64 0.33 4.05
CA TYR A 272 -1.12 1.63 4.55
C TYR A 272 -1.10 1.86 6.07
N TRP A 273 -0.74 0.87 6.90
CA TRP A 273 -0.53 1.15 8.33
C TRP A 273 0.72 2.02 8.51
N TRP A 274 0.52 3.11 9.22
CA TRP A 274 1.60 3.96 9.67
C TRP A 274 2.46 3.19 10.66
N HIS A 275 3.78 3.35 10.59
CA HIS A 275 4.71 2.73 11.51
C HIS A 275 5.90 3.64 11.81
N HIS A 276 6.14 3.86 13.10
CA HIS A 276 7.33 4.47 13.68
C HIS A 276 8.16 3.35 14.30
N ILE A 277 9.43 3.24 13.91
CA ILE A 277 10.29 2.13 14.33
C ILE A 277 11.55 2.68 14.96
N GLU A 278 11.84 2.27 16.20
CA GLU A 278 13.04 2.66 16.93
C GLU A 278 13.84 1.45 17.41
N SER A 279 15.15 1.48 17.14
CA SER A 279 16.12 0.60 17.78
C SER A 279 16.29 1.04 19.23
N LEU A 280 16.24 0.11 20.18
CA LEU A 280 16.22 0.47 21.61
C LEU A 280 17.51 1.20 22.03
N LEU A 281 17.40 2.09 23.01
CA LEU A 281 18.55 2.80 23.61
C LEU A 281 19.40 1.80 24.42
N ASN A 282 20.74 1.91 24.35
CA ASN A 282 21.66 1.00 25.03
C ASN A 282 21.41 -0.49 24.68
N GLY A 283 20.90 -0.75 23.47
CA GLY A 283 20.50 -2.07 22.96
C GLY A 283 21.50 -2.71 22.00
N GLY A 284 22.59 -2.00 21.68
CA GLY A 284 23.52 -2.37 20.61
C GLY A 284 22.90 -2.35 19.22
N ILE A 285 23.63 -2.87 18.24
CA ILE A 285 23.19 -2.92 16.84
C ILE A 285 21.91 -3.74 16.67
N THR A 286 21.10 -3.32 15.69
CA THR A 286 19.87 -4.00 15.30
C THR A 286 19.94 -4.44 13.85
N ILE A 287 19.53 -5.68 13.56
CA ILE A 287 19.47 -6.26 12.22
C ILE A 287 18.04 -6.75 11.96
N THR A 288 17.47 -6.37 10.82
CA THR A 288 16.14 -6.79 10.35
C THR A 288 16.21 -7.08 8.86
N VAL A 289 15.42 -8.06 8.38
CA VAL A 289 15.08 -8.21 6.96
C VAL A 289 13.56 -8.11 6.81
N ASN A 290 13.10 -7.26 5.89
CA ASN A 290 11.66 -7.18 5.56
C ASN A 290 11.32 -8.01 4.31
N PHE A 291 10.02 -8.23 4.07
CA PHE A 291 9.49 -8.94 2.91
C PHE A 291 8.29 -8.17 2.39
N TRP A 292 8.50 -7.34 1.34
CA TRP A 292 7.45 -6.51 0.75
C TRP A 292 6.74 -7.20 -0.40
N TYR A 293 5.42 -7.38 -0.27
CA TYR A 293 4.55 -7.91 -1.30
C TYR A 293 3.61 -6.82 -1.83
N LYS A 294 3.47 -6.71 -3.15
CA LYS A 294 2.38 -5.91 -3.73
C LYS A 294 1.03 -6.51 -3.35
N CYS A 295 -0.04 -5.71 -3.37
CA CYS A 295 -1.37 -6.30 -3.47
C CYS A 295 -1.60 -6.88 -4.88
N CYS A 296 -2.51 -7.85 -5.03
CA CYS A 296 -2.75 -8.47 -6.34
C CYS A 296 -3.70 -7.63 -7.21
N ASN A 297 -3.29 -7.48 -8.46
CA ASN A 297 -3.99 -6.80 -9.56
C ASN A 297 -4.32 -5.31 -9.34
N GLU A 298 -4.23 -4.56 -10.44
CA GLU A 298 -4.73 -3.19 -10.59
C GLU A 298 -6.28 -3.14 -10.64
N GLN A 299 -6.95 -4.11 -10.02
CA GLN A 299 -8.40 -4.20 -9.90
C GLN A 299 -8.84 -3.62 -8.55
N ALA A 300 -9.17 -2.33 -8.58
CA ALA A 300 -9.99 -1.65 -7.57
C ALA A 300 -9.47 -1.72 -6.11
N PHE A 301 -8.22 -1.32 -5.88
CA PHE A 301 -7.85 -0.84 -4.56
C PHE A 301 -8.36 0.59 -4.34
N MET A 302 -9.36 0.69 -3.49
CA MET A 302 -9.83 1.92 -2.91
C MET A 302 -8.73 2.47 -1.99
N TYR A 303 -7.99 3.49 -2.46
CA TYR A 303 -7.47 4.55 -1.57
C TYR A 303 -8.59 4.94 -0.58
N PRO A 304 -8.31 5.40 0.65
CA PRO A 304 -9.34 5.84 1.61
C PRO A 304 -10.11 7.11 1.14
N PHE A 305 -10.92 6.94 0.10
CA PHE A 305 -11.73 7.94 -0.59
C PHE A 305 -13.06 8.22 0.11
N LYS A 306 -13.37 7.47 1.19
CA LYS A 306 -14.47 7.86 2.10
C LYS A 306 -14.22 9.25 2.69
N ASP A 307 -12.96 9.59 2.96
CA ASP A 307 -12.61 10.84 3.63
C ASP A 307 -12.01 11.89 2.66
N LEU A 308 -11.52 11.48 1.48
CA LEU A 308 -11.04 12.41 0.45
C LEU A 308 -12.15 13.31 -0.15
N ILE A 309 -13.43 12.97 0.05
CA ILE A 309 -14.57 13.84 -0.30
C ILE A 309 -14.74 15.00 0.70
N CYS A 310 -14.10 14.93 1.88
CA CYS A 310 -14.22 15.93 2.94
C CYS A 310 -13.02 16.91 3.04
N CYS A 311 -11.80 16.45 2.76
CA CYS A 311 -10.59 17.06 3.36
C CYS A 311 -9.56 17.70 2.40
N CYS A 312 -9.94 18.10 1.18
CA CYS A 312 -9.12 18.98 0.33
C CYS A 312 -9.85 20.27 -0.03
N TRP A 313 -9.15 21.41 0.01
CA TRP A 313 -9.59 22.69 -0.58
C TRP A 313 -9.54 22.71 -2.13
N TYR A 314 -9.59 21.52 -2.74
CA TYR A 314 -9.85 21.30 -4.14
C TYR A 314 -11.21 20.64 -4.24
N HIS A 315 -12.14 21.28 -4.94
CA HIS A 315 -13.44 20.70 -5.19
C HIS A 315 -13.28 19.43 -6.03
N LEU A 316 -14.22 18.49 -5.93
CA LEU A 316 -14.25 17.24 -6.72
C LEU A 316 -14.04 17.46 -8.24
N LEU A 317 -14.39 18.67 -8.72
CA LEU A 317 -14.32 19.12 -10.10
C LEU A 317 -12.95 19.70 -10.52
N ASP A 318 -12.02 19.88 -9.58
CA ASP A 318 -10.66 20.39 -9.83
C ASP A 318 -9.68 19.25 -10.19
N LEU A 319 -10.09 17.99 -10.02
CA LEU A 319 -9.38 16.81 -10.52
C LEU A 319 -9.46 16.75 -12.07
N PRO A 320 -8.43 16.27 -12.78
CA PRO A 320 -8.50 16.04 -14.22
C PRO A 320 -9.68 15.15 -14.60
N TRP A 321 -10.60 15.67 -15.41
CA TRP A 321 -11.86 14.99 -15.70
C TRP A 321 -11.65 13.68 -16.46
N GLU A 322 -10.85 13.71 -17.52
CA GLU A 322 -10.63 12.58 -18.42
C GLU A 322 -9.66 11.54 -17.85
N ASP A 323 -8.61 11.97 -17.16
CA ASP A 323 -7.55 11.08 -16.64
C ASP A 323 -7.84 10.51 -15.25
N VAL A 324 -8.66 11.18 -14.43
CA VAL A 324 -8.87 10.82 -13.01
C VAL A 324 -10.34 10.63 -12.69
N LEU A 325 -11.15 11.69 -12.87
CA LEU A 325 -12.51 11.70 -12.31
C LEU A 325 -13.45 10.71 -13.02
N VAL A 326 -13.38 10.65 -14.35
CA VAL A 326 -14.18 9.72 -15.18
C VAL A 326 -13.73 8.27 -15.02
N PRO A 327 -12.45 7.89 -15.26
CA PRO A 327 -12.02 6.49 -15.26
C PRO A 327 -11.84 5.88 -13.87
N HIS A 328 -11.67 6.68 -12.81
CA HIS A 328 -11.34 6.16 -11.48
C HIS A 328 -12.31 6.56 -10.35
N VAL A 329 -13.26 7.47 -10.58
CA VAL A 329 -14.28 7.82 -9.57
C VAL A 329 -15.69 7.56 -10.08
N PHE A 330 -16.04 8.08 -11.26
CA PHE A 330 -17.41 8.00 -11.79
C PHE A 330 -17.72 6.62 -12.36
N CYS A 331 -16.75 5.83 -12.80
CA CYS A 331 -16.96 4.44 -13.22
C CYS A 331 -17.57 3.54 -12.11
N PHE A 332 -17.48 3.94 -10.84
CA PHE A 332 -18.03 3.21 -9.67
C PHE A 332 -19.39 3.74 -9.19
N LEU A 333 -19.87 4.88 -9.73
CA LEU A 333 -21.12 5.50 -9.28
C LEU A 333 -22.31 5.09 -10.16
N PRO A 334 -23.50 4.84 -9.57
CA PRO A 334 -24.70 4.55 -10.34
C PRO A 334 -25.00 5.63 -11.39
N MET A 335 -25.24 5.22 -12.63
CA MET A 335 -25.38 6.15 -13.75
C MET A 335 -26.54 7.15 -13.56
N CYS A 336 -27.62 6.76 -12.87
CA CYS A 336 -28.71 7.67 -12.51
C CYS A 336 -28.28 8.78 -11.54
N HIS A 337 -27.35 8.51 -10.62
CA HIS A 337 -26.81 9.52 -9.71
C HIS A 337 -25.93 10.49 -10.50
N LEU A 338 -24.99 9.97 -11.30
CA LEU A 338 -24.10 10.77 -12.17
C LEU A 338 -24.87 11.68 -13.11
N VAL A 339 -25.84 11.13 -13.84
CA VAL A 339 -26.67 11.90 -14.77
C VAL A 339 -27.56 12.92 -14.04
N SER A 340 -27.90 12.68 -12.77
CA SER A 340 -28.59 13.67 -11.94
C SER A 340 -27.66 14.83 -11.50
N LEU A 341 -26.34 14.63 -11.42
CA LEU A 341 -25.37 15.69 -11.11
C LEU A 341 -25.38 16.83 -12.14
N GLN A 342 -25.83 16.60 -13.38
CA GLN A 342 -26.02 17.65 -14.39
C GLN A 342 -26.92 18.81 -13.90
N ARG A 343 -27.76 18.57 -12.89
CA ARG A 343 -28.68 19.55 -12.31
C ARG A 343 -28.07 20.34 -11.15
N VAL A 344 -26.85 20.00 -10.70
CA VAL A 344 -26.20 20.54 -9.50
C VAL A 344 -25.33 21.76 -9.83
N SER A 345 -24.50 21.70 -10.88
CA SER A 345 -23.70 22.86 -11.32
C SER A 345 -23.41 22.82 -12.82
N LYS A 346 -22.98 23.96 -13.38
CA LYS A 346 -22.53 24.06 -14.78
C LYS A 346 -21.30 23.18 -15.07
N GLN A 347 -20.43 22.97 -14.09
CA GLN A 347 -19.27 22.09 -14.24
C GLN A 347 -19.71 20.63 -14.32
N PHE A 348 -20.60 20.16 -13.44
CA PHE A 348 -21.17 18.82 -13.56
C PHE A 348 -21.97 18.65 -14.86
N GLN A 349 -22.68 19.68 -15.32
CA GLN A 349 -23.37 19.67 -16.62
C GLN A 349 -22.41 19.49 -17.80
N ALA A 350 -21.19 20.03 -17.73
CA ALA A 350 -20.14 19.87 -18.76
C ALA A 350 -19.38 18.54 -18.63
N LEU A 351 -19.20 18.04 -17.41
CA LEU A 351 -18.50 16.80 -17.08
C LEU A 351 -19.25 15.54 -17.52
N ILE A 352 -20.57 15.48 -17.40
CA ILE A 352 -21.32 14.26 -17.75
C ILE A 352 -21.24 13.92 -19.27
N PRO A 353 -21.23 14.88 -20.21
CA PRO A 353 -20.83 14.61 -21.59
C PRO A 353 -19.46 13.93 -21.73
N VAL A 354 -18.45 14.37 -20.98
CA VAL A 354 -17.08 13.79 -20.99
C VAL A 354 -17.07 12.37 -20.39
N TYR A 355 -17.80 12.16 -19.30
CA TYR A 355 -18.02 10.83 -18.71
C TYR A 355 -18.67 9.85 -19.72
N LEU A 356 -19.78 10.27 -20.35
CA LEU A 356 -20.52 9.42 -21.29
C LEU A 356 -19.77 9.17 -22.61
N ALA A 357 -18.85 10.05 -22.99
CA ALA A 357 -17.95 9.84 -24.13
C ALA A 357 -16.90 8.74 -23.88
N ASN A 358 -16.52 8.50 -22.62
CA ASN A 358 -15.46 7.58 -22.19
C ASN A 358 -16.00 6.40 -21.34
N CYS A 359 -17.28 6.04 -21.50
CA CYS A 359 -18.01 5.19 -20.57
C CYS A 359 -17.84 3.68 -20.88
N CYS A 360 -16.89 3.01 -20.25
CA CYS A 360 -16.63 1.57 -20.47
C CYS A 360 -17.62 0.60 -19.78
N SER A 361 -18.68 1.10 -19.14
CA SER A 361 -19.77 0.30 -18.58
C SER A 361 -21.11 1.04 -18.71
N PHE A 362 -22.18 0.33 -19.08
CA PHE A 362 -23.50 0.94 -19.26
C PHE A 362 -24.61 -0.06 -18.87
N ASP A 363 -25.24 0.16 -17.72
CA ASP A 363 -26.37 -0.64 -17.23
C ASP A 363 -27.68 0.18 -17.23
N LEU A 364 -28.60 -0.21 -18.11
CA LEU A 364 -29.91 0.43 -18.24
C LEU A 364 -30.84 0.12 -17.05
N SER A 365 -30.58 -0.93 -16.25
CA SER A 365 -31.40 -1.25 -15.08
C SER A 365 -31.33 -0.16 -14.01
N GLN A 366 -30.23 0.59 -13.99
CA GLN A 366 -30.04 1.75 -13.11
C GLN A 366 -30.63 3.05 -13.70
N ALA A 367 -31.09 3.05 -14.95
CA ALA A 367 -31.65 4.23 -15.63
C ALA A 367 -33.10 4.51 -15.20
N GLY A 368 -33.27 4.99 -13.98
CA GLY A 368 -34.56 5.49 -13.48
C GLY A 368 -35.06 6.74 -14.24
N PRO A 369 -36.31 7.20 -13.96
CA PRO A 369 -36.97 8.32 -14.67
C PRO A 369 -36.31 9.71 -14.49
N CYS A 370 -35.13 9.78 -13.89
CA CYS A 370 -34.41 11.03 -13.56
C CYS A 370 -33.50 11.54 -14.69
N ILE A 371 -33.31 10.78 -15.77
CA ILE A 371 -32.45 11.17 -16.90
C ILE A 371 -33.05 12.38 -17.66
N PRO A 372 -32.23 13.39 -18.07
CA PRO A 372 -32.67 14.54 -18.85
C PRO A 372 -33.48 14.19 -20.11
N LYS A 373 -34.30 15.13 -20.57
CA LYS A 373 -35.08 14.96 -21.81
C LYS A 373 -34.21 14.81 -23.06
N GLN A 374 -33.00 15.36 -23.06
CA GLN A 374 -32.04 15.33 -24.17
C GLN A 374 -30.61 15.40 -23.62
N MET A 375 -29.70 14.64 -24.22
CA MET A 375 -28.26 14.69 -23.95
C MET A 375 -27.55 15.31 -25.15
N GLY A 376 -26.75 16.36 -24.91
CA GLY A 376 -26.03 17.09 -25.96
C GLY A 376 -24.73 16.41 -26.41
N LEU A 377 -24.74 15.08 -26.54
CA LEU A 377 -23.58 14.26 -26.88
C LEU A 377 -23.35 14.19 -28.39
N GLU A 378 -22.09 14.34 -28.79
CA GLU A 378 -21.65 14.18 -30.19
C GLU A 378 -20.82 12.91 -30.41
N SER A 379 -20.18 12.34 -29.38
CA SER A 379 -19.43 11.08 -29.46
C SER A 379 -19.68 10.20 -28.23
N ILE A 380 -19.82 8.90 -28.45
CA ILE A 380 -19.98 7.88 -27.40
C ILE A 380 -19.10 6.66 -27.75
N ASN A 381 -18.30 6.19 -26.80
CA ASN A 381 -17.47 4.99 -26.92
C ASN A 381 -17.88 3.96 -25.86
N LEU A 382 -18.40 2.80 -26.31
CA LEU A 382 -18.85 1.67 -25.48
C LEU A 382 -18.13 0.36 -25.88
N ILE A 383 -16.86 0.44 -26.31
CA ILE A 383 -16.08 -0.74 -26.70
C ILE A 383 -16.00 -1.75 -25.53
N ALA A 384 -16.19 -3.04 -25.84
CA ALA A 384 -16.07 -4.18 -24.91
C ALA A 384 -16.93 -4.10 -23.63
N CYS A 385 -18.01 -3.31 -23.64
CA CYS A 385 -18.99 -3.18 -22.56
C CYS A 385 -19.83 -4.46 -22.37
N ARG A 386 -19.26 -5.50 -21.75
CA ARG A 386 -19.85 -6.87 -21.63
C ARG A 386 -21.32 -6.98 -21.19
N GLN A 387 -21.87 -5.97 -20.50
CA GLN A 387 -23.27 -5.92 -20.03
C GLN A 387 -24.21 -5.13 -20.97
N LEU A 388 -23.69 -4.45 -21.98
CA LEU A 388 -24.46 -3.64 -22.94
C LEU A 388 -25.43 -4.52 -23.73
N LYS A 389 -26.64 -4.01 -23.98
CA LYS A 389 -27.70 -4.65 -24.77
C LYS A 389 -28.36 -3.65 -25.70
N ASP A 390 -29.14 -4.15 -26.66
CA ASP A 390 -29.86 -3.32 -27.62
C ASP A 390 -30.77 -2.28 -26.96
N GLU A 391 -31.45 -2.59 -25.84
CA GLU A 391 -32.33 -1.62 -25.16
C GLU A 391 -31.56 -0.39 -24.68
N ALA A 392 -30.31 -0.58 -24.26
CA ALA A 392 -29.43 0.47 -23.75
C ALA A 392 -28.99 1.42 -24.87
N VAL A 393 -28.52 0.88 -25.99
CA VAL A 393 -28.12 1.66 -27.17
C VAL A 393 -29.34 2.33 -27.81
N CYS A 394 -30.48 1.65 -27.88
CA CYS A 394 -31.75 2.23 -28.32
C CYS A 394 -32.18 3.41 -27.46
N TYR A 395 -31.96 3.34 -26.14
CA TYR A 395 -32.27 4.43 -25.22
C TYR A 395 -31.35 5.63 -25.46
N LEU A 396 -30.04 5.41 -25.57
CA LEU A 396 -29.06 6.45 -25.89
C LEU A 396 -29.38 7.16 -27.21
N ALA A 397 -29.62 6.41 -28.30
CA ALA A 397 -29.99 6.97 -29.59
C ALA A 397 -31.22 7.90 -29.52
N LYS A 398 -32.25 7.51 -28.75
CA LYS A 398 -33.47 8.32 -28.54
C LYS A 398 -33.27 9.58 -27.68
N LYS A 399 -32.11 9.72 -27.01
CA LYS A 399 -31.78 10.85 -26.12
C LYS A 399 -30.66 11.74 -26.66
N CYS A 400 -29.76 11.18 -27.45
CA CYS A 400 -28.56 11.83 -27.98
C CYS A 400 -28.77 12.23 -29.46
N LEU A 401 -29.75 13.09 -29.75
CA LEU A 401 -30.15 13.45 -31.12
C LEU A 401 -29.07 14.17 -31.96
N LYS A 402 -27.93 14.54 -31.35
CA LYS A 402 -26.76 15.18 -31.97
C LYS A 402 -25.57 14.23 -32.15
N LEU A 403 -25.75 12.94 -31.90
CA LEU A 403 -24.66 11.96 -31.94
C LEU A 403 -24.08 11.86 -33.36
N LYS A 404 -22.77 12.09 -33.48
CA LYS A 404 -21.97 11.97 -34.70
C LYS A 404 -21.15 10.68 -34.72
N SER A 405 -20.68 10.23 -33.55
CA SER A 405 -19.83 9.05 -33.42
C SER A 405 -20.37 8.10 -32.36
N LEU A 406 -20.47 6.81 -32.70
CA LEU A 406 -20.81 5.73 -31.78
C LEU A 406 -19.91 4.52 -32.05
N SER A 407 -19.13 4.09 -31.06
CA SER A 407 -18.54 2.75 -31.07
C SER A 407 -19.23 1.84 -30.07
N VAL A 408 -19.64 0.67 -30.54
CA VAL A 408 -20.13 -0.46 -29.74
C VAL A 408 -19.35 -1.74 -30.07
N ALA A 409 -18.12 -1.61 -30.54
CA ALA A 409 -17.29 -2.75 -30.93
C ALA A 409 -17.02 -3.73 -29.76
N VAL A 410 -16.80 -4.99 -30.10
CA VAL A 410 -16.51 -6.10 -29.17
C VAL A 410 -17.67 -6.37 -28.18
N ASN A 411 -18.91 -6.02 -28.55
CA ASN A 411 -20.10 -6.34 -27.77
C ASN A 411 -20.89 -7.49 -28.40
N THR A 412 -21.08 -8.57 -27.64
CA THR A 412 -21.69 -9.82 -28.12
C THR A 412 -23.22 -9.81 -28.10
N ASN A 413 -23.82 -8.84 -27.40
CA ASN A 413 -25.25 -8.74 -27.10
C ASN A 413 -25.95 -7.60 -27.87
N ILE A 414 -25.35 -7.15 -28.97
CA ILE A 414 -25.84 -6.07 -29.84
C ILE A 414 -26.36 -6.68 -31.16
N SER A 415 -27.44 -6.11 -31.70
CA SER A 415 -28.06 -6.52 -32.95
C SER A 415 -28.44 -5.33 -33.85
N ASP A 416 -29.01 -5.65 -35.01
CA ASP A 416 -29.59 -4.70 -35.96
C ASP A 416 -30.59 -3.73 -35.33
N VAL A 417 -31.37 -4.19 -34.35
CA VAL A 417 -32.38 -3.38 -33.62
C VAL A 417 -31.79 -2.06 -33.09
N SER A 418 -30.62 -2.08 -32.46
CA SER A 418 -30.01 -0.86 -31.93
C SER A 418 -29.38 0.02 -33.00
N VAL A 419 -28.90 -0.56 -34.09
CA VAL A 419 -28.34 0.17 -35.24
C VAL A 419 -29.44 0.88 -36.03
N GLU A 420 -30.58 0.25 -36.28
CA GLU A 420 -31.76 0.90 -36.89
C GLU A 420 -32.27 2.06 -36.04
N VAL A 421 -32.36 1.87 -34.72
CA VAL A 421 -32.81 2.92 -33.80
C VAL A 421 -31.78 4.05 -33.70
N GLY A 422 -30.48 3.74 -33.74
CA GLY A 422 -29.39 4.71 -33.90
C GLY A 422 -29.57 5.57 -35.14
N ALA A 423 -29.59 4.93 -36.31
CA ALA A 423 -29.75 5.57 -37.61
C ALA A 423 -31.03 6.43 -37.74
N LYS A 424 -32.12 6.02 -37.08
CA LYS A 424 -33.41 6.74 -37.13
C LYS A 424 -33.47 7.97 -36.22
N ASN A 425 -32.73 8.00 -35.11
CA ASN A 425 -32.82 9.07 -34.10
C ASN A 425 -31.60 10.01 -34.10
N CYS A 426 -30.48 9.59 -34.70
CA CYS A 426 -29.24 10.37 -34.79
C CYS A 426 -28.92 10.72 -36.26
N PRO A 427 -29.63 11.68 -36.89
CA PRO A 427 -29.50 12.00 -38.32
C PRO A 427 -28.17 12.69 -38.70
N GLN A 428 -27.33 12.98 -37.71
CA GLN A 428 -25.99 13.56 -37.88
C GLN A 428 -24.87 12.54 -37.64
N MET A 429 -25.20 11.25 -37.56
CA MET A 429 -24.22 10.19 -37.29
C MET A 429 -23.31 9.97 -38.51
N GLU A 430 -22.01 10.18 -38.32
CA GLU A 430 -20.95 10.12 -39.33
C GLU A 430 -20.13 8.83 -39.18
N HIS A 431 -19.93 8.37 -37.93
CA HIS A 431 -19.10 7.21 -37.59
C HIS A 431 -19.87 6.20 -36.73
N LEU A 432 -19.95 4.96 -37.21
CA LEU A 432 -20.48 3.83 -36.47
C LEU A 432 -19.48 2.67 -36.53
N ASP A 433 -19.01 2.25 -35.36
CA ASP A 433 -18.05 1.15 -35.21
C ASP A 433 -18.70 -0.06 -34.53
N LEU A 434 -18.78 -1.15 -35.29
CA LEU A 434 -19.41 -2.42 -34.93
C LEU A 434 -18.38 -3.57 -34.91
N THR A 435 -17.08 -3.26 -34.95
CA THR A 435 -15.99 -4.24 -35.06
C THR A 435 -16.10 -5.36 -34.01
N GLY A 436 -16.00 -6.63 -34.40
CA GLY A 436 -16.06 -7.75 -33.44
C GLY A 436 -17.40 -7.95 -32.71
N CYS A 437 -18.52 -7.38 -33.17
CA CYS A 437 -19.85 -7.77 -32.70
C CYS A 437 -20.26 -9.11 -33.32
N LEU A 438 -20.74 -10.07 -32.51
CA LEU A 438 -20.90 -11.48 -32.92
C LEU A 438 -22.16 -11.82 -33.75
N ARG A 439 -23.01 -10.83 -34.07
CA ARG A 439 -24.23 -11.04 -34.87
C ARG A 439 -24.08 -10.37 -36.24
N GLU A 440 -24.69 -10.96 -37.27
CA GLU A 440 -24.76 -10.38 -38.61
C GLU A 440 -25.63 -9.11 -38.61
N ILE A 441 -25.02 -7.96 -38.34
CA ILE A 441 -25.70 -6.66 -38.29
C ILE A 441 -25.74 -6.04 -39.70
N MET A 442 -26.92 -6.02 -40.32
CA MET A 442 -27.13 -5.33 -41.60
C MET A 442 -27.19 -3.80 -41.40
N SER A 443 -26.42 -3.04 -42.18
CA SER A 443 -26.37 -1.57 -42.06
C SER A 443 -27.54 -0.87 -42.78
N PRO A 444 -28.18 0.13 -42.15
CA PRO A 444 -29.01 1.11 -42.86
C PRO A 444 -28.18 1.91 -43.87
N SER A 445 -28.75 2.18 -45.05
CA SER A 445 -28.08 2.89 -46.14
C SER A 445 -27.70 4.33 -45.75
N GLY A 446 -26.39 4.66 -45.70
CA GLY A 446 -25.92 6.05 -45.59
C GLY A 446 -24.73 6.32 -44.66
N TYR A 447 -24.26 5.34 -43.89
CA TYR A 447 -23.22 5.54 -42.87
C TYR A 447 -21.84 5.00 -43.28
N GLN A 448 -20.75 5.63 -42.81
CA GLN A 448 -19.42 5.01 -42.85
C GLN A 448 -19.30 3.98 -41.72
N VAL A 449 -19.65 2.74 -42.01
CA VAL A 449 -19.54 1.63 -41.06
C VAL A 449 -18.17 0.95 -41.22
N LYS A 450 -17.41 0.87 -40.11
CA LYS A 450 -16.22 0.01 -40.06
C LYS A 450 -16.65 -1.42 -39.72
N TYR A 451 -16.43 -2.31 -40.68
CA TYR A 451 -16.47 -3.75 -40.47
C TYR A 451 -15.06 -4.32 -40.54
N SER A 452 -14.63 -5.00 -39.48
CA SER A 452 -13.52 -5.95 -39.48
C SER A 452 -13.94 -7.16 -38.65
N ASN A 453 -13.80 -8.35 -39.24
CA ASN A 453 -13.98 -9.64 -38.58
C ASN A 453 -12.76 -9.96 -37.70
#